data_AF-A0AAC8WYN1-F1
#
_entry.id   AF-A0AAC8WYN1-F1
#
_cell.length_a   1.000
_cell.length_b   1.000
_cell.length_c   1.000
_cell.angle_alpha   90.00
_cell.angle_beta   90.00
_cell.angle_gamma   90.00
#
_symmetry.space_group_name_H-M   'P 1'
#
loop_
_entity.id
_entity.type
_entity.pdbx_description
1 polymer ?
#
loop_
_entity_poly.entity_id
_entity_poly.type
_entity_poly.pdbx_seq_one_letter_code
_entity_poly.pdbx_strand_id
1 'polypeptide(L)'
;MKFISTTPVDEDFSTPAWLQSLGYKPNVDYSWLAECYDSSAYAIYKLNNDVYTTYTVAAVFCNLYIFEMDKGSRDIEQEFEDEYESVIPIGEIKSNRF
;
A
#
# COMPACT_ATOMS: atom_id res chain seq x y z
N MET A 1 -12.49 -0.37 0.83
CA MET A 1 -11.19 -0.87 0.35
C MET A 1 -11.02 -2.32 0.81
N LYS A 2 -10.13 -3.10 0.20
CA LYS A 2 -9.86 -4.49 0.58
C LYS A 2 -8.37 -4.79 0.61
N PHE A 3 -7.88 -5.38 1.70
CA PHE A 3 -6.54 -5.98 1.74
C PHE A 3 -6.39 -7.14 0.75
N ILE A 4 -5.32 -7.12 -0.05
CA ILE A 4 -5.06 -8.14 -1.08
C ILE A 4 -3.76 -8.91 -0.83
N SER A 5 -2.71 -8.26 -0.34
CA SER A 5 -1.45 -8.96 -0.06
C SER A 5 -0.54 -8.23 0.91
N THR A 6 0.29 -9.02 1.59
CA THR A 6 1.44 -8.53 2.35
C THR A 6 2.70 -9.28 1.91
N THR A 7 3.85 -8.61 1.90
CA THR A 7 5.13 -9.21 1.55
C THR A 7 6.27 -8.55 2.33
N PRO A 8 7.21 -9.30 2.90
CA PRO A 8 8.38 -8.72 3.57
C PRO A 8 9.19 -7.84 2.62
N VAL A 9 9.67 -6.70 3.12
CA VAL A 9 10.55 -5.76 2.40
C VAL A 9 11.64 -5.23 3.32
N ASP A 10 12.83 -4.99 2.76
CA ASP A 10 14.02 -4.53 3.50
C ASP A 10 14.18 -2.99 3.51
N GLU A 11 13.33 -2.27 2.77
CA GLU A 11 13.38 -0.81 2.63
C GLU A 11 12.01 -0.18 2.92
N ASP A 12 12.02 1.03 3.47
CA ASP A 12 10.82 1.81 3.84
C ASP A 12 9.93 2.16 2.63
N PHE A 13 10.44 2.01 1.41
CA PHE A 13 9.62 2.00 0.20
C PHE A 13 10.34 1.34 -0.98
N SER A 14 9.89 0.14 -1.37
CA SER A 14 10.24 -0.45 -2.67
C SER A 14 8.96 -0.91 -3.38
N THR A 15 8.81 -0.55 -4.66
CA THR A 15 7.73 -1.09 -5.49
C THR A 15 7.93 -2.60 -5.60
N PRO A 16 6.96 -3.44 -5.18
CA PRO A 16 7.13 -4.88 -5.21
C PRO A 16 7.27 -5.38 -6.66
N ALA A 17 8.06 -6.42 -6.87
CA ALA A 17 8.44 -6.90 -8.20
C ALA A 17 7.24 -7.25 -9.09
N TRP A 18 6.12 -7.69 -8.50
CA TRP A 18 4.90 -7.98 -9.24
C TRP A 18 4.19 -6.71 -9.74
N LEU A 19 4.31 -5.57 -9.06
CA LEU A 19 3.86 -4.28 -9.58
C LEU A 19 4.81 -3.81 -10.69
N GLN A 20 6.13 -3.95 -10.51
CA GLN A 20 7.09 -3.59 -11.57
C GLN A 20 6.87 -4.41 -12.86
N SER A 21 6.58 -5.71 -12.74
CA SER A 21 6.31 -6.59 -13.88
C SER A 21 5.02 -6.23 -14.63
N LEU A 22 4.12 -5.50 -13.98
CA LEU A 22 2.92 -4.92 -14.60
C LEU A 22 3.19 -3.56 -15.26
N GLY A 23 4.43 -3.07 -15.25
CA GLY A 23 4.86 -1.84 -15.91
C GLY A 23 4.91 -0.61 -15.01
N TYR A 24 4.66 -0.75 -13.71
CA TYR A 24 4.66 0.37 -12.75
C TYR A 24 6.07 0.89 -12.48
N LYS A 25 6.21 2.21 -12.56
CA LYS A 25 7.44 2.95 -12.30
C LYS A 25 7.35 3.69 -10.96
N PRO A 26 8.26 3.40 -10.01
CA PRO A 26 8.39 4.16 -8.77
C PRO A 26 8.45 5.67 -9.06
N ASN A 27 7.81 6.49 -8.23
CA ASN A 27 7.82 7.96 -8.30
C ASN A 27 7.17 8.61 -9.55
N VAL A 28 6.60 7.82 -10.46
CA VAL A 28 5.84 8.32 -11.62
C VAL A 28 4.38 7.91 -11.52
N ASP A 29 4.13 6.64 -11.17
CA ASP A 29 2.77 6.07 -11.11
C ASP A 29 2.19 6.07 -9.68
N TYR A 30 2.90 6.70 -8.74
CA TYR A 30 2.57 6.73 -7.31
C TYR A 30 2.23 8.15 -6.90
N SER A 31 1.05 8.34 -6.33
CA SER A 31 0.69 9.57 -5.62
C SER A 31 0.83 9.32 -4.13
N TRP A 32 1.54 10.19 -3.42
CA TRP A 32 1.49 10.18 -1.95
C TRP A 32 0.02 10.31 -1.50
N LEU A 33 -0.38 9.48 -0.54
CA LEU A 33 -1.75 9.40 -0.05
C LEU A 33 -1.85 9.92 1.38
N ALA A 34 -1.16 9.26 2.31
CA ALA A 34 -1.23 9.55 3.74
C ALA A 34 0.04 9.08 4.46
N GLU A 35 0.24 9.57 5.67
CA GLU A 35 1.16 8.96 6.62
C GLU A 35 0.51 7.70 7.22
N CYS A 36 1.29 6.62 7.35
CA CYS A 36 0.84 5.35 7.90
C CYS A 36 1.90 4.85 8.89
N TYR A 37 1.67 5.13 10.18
CA TYR A 37 2.69 5.01 11.23
C TYR A 37 3.97 5.77 10.85
N ASP A 38 5.16 5.22 11.07
CA ASP A 38 6.44 5.86 10.71
C ASP A 38 6.78 5.76 9.21
N SER A 39 5.79 5.57 8.33
CA SER A 39 5.97 5.38 6.89
C SER A 39 4.93 6.13 6.05
N SER A 40 5.10 6.13 4.73
CA SER A 40 4.17 6.74 3.76
C SER A 40 3.36 5.69 3.02
N ALA A 41 2.07 5.95 2.89
CA ALA A 41 1.16 5.25 2.00
C ALA A 41 1.03 5.98 0.67
N TYR A 42 0.91 5.22 -0.42
CA TYR A 42 0.82 5.75 -1.78
C TYR A 42 -0.33 5.10 -2.54
N ALA A 43 -1.02 5.91 -3.35
CA ALA A 43 -2.03 5.44 -4.29
C ALA A 43 -1.42 5.16 -5.67
N ILE A 44 -1.88 4.10 -6.31
CA ILE A 44 -1.49 3.66 -7.65
C ILE A 44 -2.75 3.51 -8.49
N TYR A 45 -2.81 4.19 -9.62
CA TYR A 45 -3.95 4.13 -10.53
C TYR A 45 -3.66 3.21 -11.71
N LYS A 46 -4.53 2.21 -11.93
CA LYS A 46 -4.46 1.28 -13.06
C LYS A 46 -5.64 1.47 -13.98
N LEU A 47 -5.38 1.52 -15.29
CA LEU A 47 -6.41 1.28 -16.29
C LEU A 47 -6.19 -0.13 -16.87
N ASN A 48 -7.12 -1.06 -16.65
CA ASN A 48 -7.06 -2.41 -17.20
C ASN A 48 -8.38 -2.74 -17.91
N ASN A 49 -8.34 -2.98 -19.21
CA ASN A 49 -9.53 -3.26 -20.04
C ASN A 49 -10.69 -2.27 -19.78
N ASP A 50 -10.41 -0.96 -19.87
CA ASP A 50 -11.37 0.14 -19.62
C ASP A 50 -11.94 0.22 -18.18
N VAL A 51 -11.36 -0.52 -17.24
CA VAL A 51 -11.69 -0.42 -15.81
C VAL A 51 -10.55 0.26 -15.07
N TYR A 52 -10.87 1.37 -14.41
CA TYR A 52 -9.96 1.98 -13.43
C TYR A 52 -9.96 1.18 -12.13
N THR A 53 -8.79 0.69 -11.72
CA THR A 53 -8.55 0.09 -10.41
C THR A 53 -7.53 0.94 -9.69
N THR A 54 -7.83 1.29 -8.44
CA THR A 54 -6.87 2.00 -7.57
C THR A 54 -6.33 1.02 -6.55
N TYR A 55 -5.02 1.03 -6.36
CA TYR A 55 -4.35 0.31 -5.29
C TYR A 55 -3.77 1.30 -4.30
N THR A 56 -3.73 0.94 -3.02
CA THR A 56 -2.93 1.63 -2.02
C THR A 56 -1.83 0.72 -1.54
N VAL A 57 -0.63 1.26 -1.40
CA VAL A 57 0.56 0.54 -0.93
C VAL A 57 1.20 1.28 0.25
N ALA A 58 1.57 0.55 1.29
CA ALA A 58 2.26 1.08 2.46
C ALA A 58 3.29 0.06 2.96
N ALA A 59 4.53 0.49 3.19
CA ALA A 59 5.57 -0.37 3.75
C ALA A 59 5.77 -0.01 5.23
N VAL A 60 5.29 -0.88 6.12
CA VAL A 60 5.27 -0.66 7.57
C VAL A 60 5.81 -1.91 8.26
N PHE A 61 6.65 -1.75 9.28
CA PHE A 61 7.21 -2.86 10.08
C PHE A 61 7.85 -3.96 9.21
N CYS A 62 8.69 -3.57 8.24
CA CYS A 62 9.35 -4.47 7.29
C CYS A 62 8.40 -5.30 6.41
N ASN A 63 7.14 -4.86 6.27
CA ASN A 63 6.14 -5.52 5.42
C ASN A 63 5.49 -4.49 4.52
N LEU A 64 5.40 -4.81 3.23
CA LEU A 64 4.62 -4.08 2.27
C LEU A 64 3.19 -4.61 2.27
N TYR A 65 2.24 -3.74 2.56
CA TYR A 65 0.80 -3.99 2.51
C TYR A 65 0.21 -3.39 1.25
N ILE A 66 -0.68 -4.15 0.62
CA ILE A 66 -1.33 -3.76 -0.62
C ILE A 66 -2.83 -3.92 -0.44
N PHE A 67 -3.54 -2.89 -0.84
CA PHE A 67 -4.98 -2.79 -0.77
C PHE A 67 -5.54 -2.43 -2.15
N GLU A 68 -6.70 -2.96 -2.49
CA GLU A 68 -7.45 -2.63 -3.71
C GLU A 68 -8.70 -1.84 -3.32
N MET A 69 -8.93 -0.73 -4.00
CA MET A 69 -10.20 -0.01 -3.89
C MET A 69 -11.32 -0.81 -4.53
N ASP A 70 -12.41 -1.00 -3.80
CA ASP A 70 -13.65 -1.49 -4.38
C ASP A 70 -14.23 -0.41 -5.31
N LYS A 71 -14.89 -0.83 -6.38
CA LYS A 71 -15.42 0.09 -7.40
C LYS A 71 -16.45 1.04 -6.79
N GLY A 72 -16.14 2.34 -6.80
CA GLY A 72 -17.15 3.40 -6.65
C GLY A 72 -16.82 4.50 -5.66
N SER A 73 -15.77 4.36 -4.86
CA SER A 73 -15.42 5.40 -3.90
C SER A 73 -14.48 6.45 -4.47
N ARG A 74 -14.72 7.70 -4.06
CA ARG A 74 -13.95 8.87 -4.48
C ARG A 74 -12.88 9.26 -3.47
N ASP A 75 -12.97 8.74 -2.25
CA ASP A 75 -12.10 9.11 -1.14
C ASP A 75 -11.18 7.94 -0.76
N ILE A 76 -10.06 7.86 -1.48
CA ILE A 76 -9.07 6.77 -1.35
C ILE A 76 -8.34 6.88 -0.01
N GLU A 77 -8.18 8.10 0.51
CA GLU A 77 -7.47 8.38 1.76
C GLU A 77 -8.29 7.87 2.94
N GLN A 78 -9.55 8.30 3.07
CA GLN A 78 -10.42 7.84 4.14
C GLN A 78 -10.63 6.33 4.13
N GLU A 79 -10.83 5.72 2.95
CA GLU A 79 -10.99 4.26 2.88
C GLU A 79 -9.72 3.48 3.25
N PHE A 80 -8.55 4.06 2.98
CA PHE A 80 -7.31 3.46 3.43
C PHE A 80 -7.21 3.56 4.95
N GLU A 81 -7.48 4.74 5.54
CA GLU A 81 -7.45 4.96 6.98
C GLU A 81 -8.39 4.02 7.74
N ASP A 82 -9.62 3.86 7.25
CA ASP A 82 -10.61 2.97 7.85
C ASP A 82 -10.18 1.49 7.81
N GLU A 83 -9.45 1.08 6.77
CA GLU A 83 -9.08 -0.32 6.55
C GLU A 83 -7.75 -0.68 7.26
N TYR A 84 -6.72 0.18 7.17
CA TYR A 84 -5.37 -0.20 7.57
C TYR A 84 -5.25 -0.47 9.07
N GLU A 85 -5.98 0.25 9.92
CA GLU A 85 -5.95 0.04 11.37
C GLU A 85 -6.41 -1.37 11.77
N SER A 86 -7.29 -1.99 10.98
CA SER A 86 -7.80 -3.34 11.22
C SER A 86 -6.87 -4.45 10.67
N VAL A 87 -5.99 -4.10 9.73
CA VAL A 87 -5.17 -5.05 8.95
C VAL A 87 -3.71 -5.04 9.35
N ILE A 88 -3.15 -3.86 9.62
CA ILE A 88 -1.75 -3.69 9.97
C ILE A 88 -1.65 -3.82 11.48
N PRO A 89 -1.17 -4.96 12.02
CA PRO A 89 -1.02 -5.08 13.45
C PRO A 89 0.01 -4.06 13.93
N ILE A 90 -0.37 -3.23 14.89
CA ILE A 90 0.57 -2.42 15.65
C ILE A 90 1.44 -3.43 16.40
N GLY A 91 2.61 -3.73 15.83
CA GLY A 91 3.55 -4.64 16.46
C GLY A 91 3.96 -4.08 17.80
N GLU A 92 3.70 -4.82 18.89
CA GLU A 92 4.68 -4.87 19.97
C GLU A 92 6.01 -5.24 19.31
N ILE A 93 6.85 -4.24 19.03
CA ILE A 93 8.21 -4.46 18.59
C ILE A 93 8.89 -5.24 19.72
N LYS A 94 8.88 -6.57 19.65
CA LYS A 94 9.86 -7.36 20.40
C LYS A 94 11.19 -7.01 19.79
N SER A 95 11.83 -6.03 20.43
CA SER A 95 13.21 -5.63 20.23
C SER A 95 14.11 -6.87 20.30
N ASN A 96 14.27 -7.58 19.20
CA ASN A 96 15.45 -8.40 18.97
C ASN A 96 16.55 -7.46 18.51
N ARG A 97 17.01 -6.61 19.45
CA ARG A 97 18.27 -5.90 19.34
C ARG A 97 19.35 -6.88 19.78
N PHE A 98 20.15 -7.29 18.79
CA PHE A 98 21.50 -7.87 18.84
C PHE A 98 21.65 -9.29 19.39
#